data_AF-A0A7L2HKI7-F1
#
_entry.id   AF-A0A7L2HKI7-F1
#
_cell.length_a   1.000
_cell.length_b   1.000
_cell.length_c   1.000
_cell.angle_alpha   90.00
_cell.angle_beta   90.00
_cell.angle_gamma   90.00
#
_symmetry.space_group_name_H-M   'P 1'
#
loop_
_entity.id
_entity.type
_entity.pdbx_description
1 polymer ?
#
loop_
_entity_poly.entity_id
_entity_poly.type
_entity_poly.pdbx_seq_one_letter_code
_entity_poly.pdbx_strand_id
1 'polypeptide(L)'
;SGGVCIAQSLKIPREPRPGEFEKIIKRLLETPNARAVIMFANEDDIRRILEAAKKANQSGHFLWIGSDSWGSKISPVQQQEEIAEGAVTILPKRTSIDGFDRYFRSRTLANNRRNVWFAEFWEENFGCKLGSHGKRNSNIKKCTGLERIARDSAYEQEGKVQFVIDAVYSMAYALHNMHKDLCPGYVGLCPRMSTTDGKELLSYIRAVNFNGSAGTPVIFNENGDAPGRYDIFQYQITNKSAEYKVIGQWTNQLHLNV
;
A
#
# COMPACT_ATOMS: atom_id res chain seq x y z
N SER A 1 -0.39 21.63 -23.33
CA SER A 1 0.65 20.66 -23.70
C SER A 1 1.82 20.84 -22.76
N GLY A 2 2.01 19.96 -21.78
CA GLY A 2 3.08 20.09 -20.77
C GLY A 2 4.43 19.75 -21.40
N GLY A 3 5.36 20.72 -21.43
CA GLY A 3 6.68 20.61 -22.06
C GLY A 3 7.66 19.70 -21.31
N VAL A 4 7.29 18.45 -21.07
CA VAL A 4 8.13 17.43 -20.43
C VAL A 4 8.62 16.44 -21.48
N CYS A 5 9.93 16.24 -21.57
CA CYS A 5 10.55 15.25 -22.45
C CYS A 5 10.94 14.00 -21.66
N ILE A 6 10.75 12.82 -22.25
CA ILE A 6 11.17 11.54 -21.67
C ILE A 6 12.52 11.16 -22.30
N ALA A 7 13.58 11.14 -21.50
CA ALA A 7 14.92 10.75 -21.99
C ALA A 7 14.98 9.25 -22.31
N GLN A 8 14.38 8.42 -21.46
CA GLN A 8 14.29 6.97 -21.64
C GLN A 8 13.11 6.38 -20.88
N SER A 9 12.60 5.26 -21.38
CA SER A 9 11.56 4.46 -20.72
C SER A 9 12.07 3.03 -20.57
N LEU A 10 12.25 2.58 -19.33
CA LEU A 10 12.78 1.27 -18.98
C LEU A 10 11.71 0.44 -18.28
N LYS A 11 11.68 -0.86 -18.56
CA LYS A 11 10.72 -1.80 -17.98
C LYS A 11 11.45 -2.81 -17.10
N ILE A 12 10.92 -3.04 -15.90
CA ILE A 12 11.34 -4.12 -15.02
C ILE A 12 10.58 -5.40 -15.44
N PRO A 13 11.27 -6.50 -15.76
CA PRO A 13 10.61 -7.78 -16.06
C PRO A 13 9.81 -8.30 -14.87
N ARG A 14 8.74 -9.06 -15.11
CA ARG A 14 7.93 -9.66 -14.03
C ARG A 14 8.75 -10.59 -13.12
N GLU A 15 9.75 -11.26 -13.69
CA GLU A 15 10.71 -12.11 -12.98
C GLU A 15 12.12 -11.64 -13.34
N PRO A 16 12.66 -10.63 -12.63
CA PRO A 16 13.98 -10.10 -12.90
C PRO A 16 15.06 -11.15 -12.64
N ARG A 17 15.95 -11.35 -13.62
CA ARG A 17 17.14 -12.19 -13.44
C ARG A 17 18.19 -11.43 -12.60
N PRO A 18 19.16 -12.15 -11.99
CA PRO A 18 20.30 -11.50 -11.35
C PRO A 18 20.99 -10.52 -12.32
N GLY A 19 21.28 -9.30 -11.86
CA GLY A 19 21.93 -8.27 -12.67
C GLY A 19 20.97 -7.34 -13.45
N GLU A 20 19.66 -7.61 -13.49
CA GLU A 20 18.73 -6.77 -14.26
C GLU A 20 18.60 -5.35 -13.70
N PHE A 21 18.57 -5.19 -12.38
CA PHE A 21 18.50 -3.87 -11.74
C PHE A 21 19.78 -3.06 -11.98
N GLU A 22 20.94 -3.70 -11.94
CA GLU A 22 22.23 -3.08 -12.27
C GLU A 22 22.28 -2.63 -13.74
N LYS A 23 21.70 -3.40 -14.68
CA LYS A 23 21.56 -2.97 -16.08
C LYS A 23 20.66 -1.75 -16.22
N ILE A 24 19.57 -1.67 -15.46
CA ILE A 24 18.68 -0.50 -15.45
C ILE A 24 19.44 0.74 -15.00
N ILE A 25 20.19 0.67 -13.89
CA ILE A 25 21.01 1.79 -13.42
C ILE A 25 22.04 2.20 -14.46
N LYS A 26 22.72 1.24 -15.11
CA LYS A 26 23.67 1.55 -16.19
C LYS A 26 23.01 2.30 -17.35
N ARG A 27 21.81 1.90 -17.77
CA ARG A 27 21.04 2.60 -18.81
C ARG A 27 20.60 3.99 -18.37
N LEU A 28 20.17 4.16 -17.13
CA LEU A 28 19.85 5.48 -16.57
C LEU A 28 21.04 6.45 -16.67
N LEU A 29 22.26 5.95 -16.41
CA LEU A 29 23.50 6.72 -16.50
C LEU A 29 23.93 7.08 -17.94
N GLU A 30 23.37 6.45 -18.97
CA GLU A 30 23.63 6.81 -20.39
C GLU A 30 23.05 8.19 -20.74
N THR A 31 22.13 8.72 -19.93
CA THR A 31 21.54 10.05 -20.09
C THR A 31 21.84 10.96 -18.88
N PRO A 32 23.09 11.43 -18.69
CA PRO A 32 23.52 12.09 -17.45
C PRO A 32 22.82 13.42 -17.15
N ASN A 33 22.24 14.07 -18.16
CA ASN A 33 21.45 15.29 -17.99
C ASN A 33 20.05 15.03 -17.43
N ALA A 34 19.53 13.80 -17.58
CA ALA A 34 18.22 13.40 -17.10
C ALA A 34 18.32 12.80 -15.69
N ARG A 35 18.33 13.68 -14.68
CA ARG A 35 18.50 13.27 -13.27
C ARG A 35 17.21 12.81 -12.60
N ALA A 36 16.05 13.30 -13.06
CA ALA A 36 14.76 12.91 -12.50
C ALA A 36 14.32 11.53 -13.01
N VAL A 37 14.01 10.61 -12.10
CA VAL A 37 13.57 9.24 -12.42
C VAL A 37 12.20 9.00 -11.81
N ILE A 38 11.19 8.85 -12.66
CA ILE A 38 9.82 8.52 -12.24
C ILE A 38 9.68 7.00 -12.20
N MET A 39 9.39 6.45 -11.02
CA MET A 39 9.29 5.03 -10.77
C MET A 39 7.84 4.61 -10.51
N PHE A 40 7.28 3.86 -11.46
CA PHE A 40 6.05 3.09 -11.32
C PHE A 40 6.41 1.61 -11.18
N ALA A 41 6.71 1.18 -9.95
CA ALA A 41 7.15 -0.17 -9.64
C ALA A 41 6.58 -0.62 -8.30
N ASN A 42 6.56 -1.94 -8.03
CA ASN A 42 6.15 -2.44 -6.72
C ASN A 42 7.23 -2.17 -5.66
N GLU A 43 6.88 -2.41 -4.40
CA GLU A 43 7.73 -2.16 -3.23
C GLU A 43 9.12 -2.85 -3.33
N ASP A 44 9.14 -4.13 -3.72
CA ASP A 44 10.37 -4.92 -3.82
C ASP A 44 11.29 -4.44 -4.94
N ASP A 45 10.70 -4.11 -6.10
CA ASP A 45 11.44 -3.61 -7.24
C ASP A 45 12.06 -2.24 -6.96
N ILE A 46 11.36 -1.36 -6.25
CA ILE A 46 11.89 -0.07 -5.81
C ILE A 46 13.11 -0.29 -4.90
N ARG A 47 12.99 -1.16 -3.89
CA ARG A 47 14.09 -1.50 -2.98
C ARG A 47 15.33 -1.98 -3.75
N ARG A 48 15.13 -2.87 -4.73
CA ARG A 48 16.22 -3.44 -5.55
C ARG A 48 16.85 -2.41 -6.49
N ILE A 49 16.07 -1.47 -7.03
CA ILE A 49 16.61 -0.35 -7.81
C ILE A 49 17.48 0.56 -6.93
N LEU A 50 17.01 0.94 -5.74
CA LEU A 50 17.78 1.77 -4.81
C LEU A 50 19.06 1.04 -4.35
N GLU A 51 18.97 -0.27 -4.11
CA GLU A 51 20.15 -1.11 -3.82
C GLU A 51 21.15 -1.14 -4.98
N ALA A 52 20.69 -1.30 -6.22
CA ALA A 52 21.54 -1.26 -7.40
C ALA A 52 22.20 0.11 -7.60
N ALA A 53 21.47 1.20 -7.36
CA ALA A 53 22.01 2.56 -7.39
C ALA A 53 23.07 2.78 -6.29
N LYS A 54 22.84 2.23 -5.09
CA LYS A 54 23.83 2.20 -4.00
C LYS A 54 25.11 1.47 -4.41
N LYS A 55 24.99 0.27 -4.98
CA LYS A 55 26.13 -0.52 -5.48
C LYS A 55 26.91 0.19 -6.58
N ALA A 56 26.24 1.02 -7.38
CA ALA A 56 26.85 1.83 -8.41
C ALA A 56 27.42 3.18 -7.90
N ASN A 57 27.41 3.43 -6.58
CA ASN A 57 27.85 4.67 -5.94
C ASN A 57 27.15 5.93 -6.49
N GLN A 58 25.86 5.84 -6.80
CA GLN A 58 25.07 6.95 -7.36
C GLN A 58 24.26 7.73 -6.32
N SER A 59 24.83 7.91 -5.12
CA SER A 59 24.21 8.73 -4.07
C SER A 59 24.14 10.20 -4.52
N GLY A 60 22.98 10.83 -4.33
CA GLY A 60 22.72 12.22 -4.72
C GLY A 60 22.68 12.49 -6.24
N HIS A 61 22.91 11.49 -7.11
CA HIS A 61 22.86 11.70 -8.56
C HIS A 61 21.42 11.82 -9.08
N PHE A 62 20.58 10.82 -8.78
CA PHE A 62 19.19 10.76 -9.23
C PHE A 62 18.23 11.49 -8.27
N LEU A 63 17.18 12.07 -8.83
CA LEU A 63 16.03 12.61 -8.10
C LEU A 63 14.86 11.65 -8.31
N TRP A 64 14.51 10.91 -7.26
CA TRP A 64 13.50 9.86 -7.36
C TRP A 64 12.10 10.42 -7.18
N ILE A 65 11.19 10.03 -8.08
CA ILE A 65 9.76 10.33 -8.00
C ILE A 65 9.01 8.99 -7.95
N GLY A 66 8.45 8.64 -6.80
CA GLY A 66 7.80 7.35 -6.56
C GLY A 66 6.27 7.39 -6.64
N SER A 67 5.67 6.32 -7.17
CA SER A 67 4.22 6.09 -7.12
C SER A 67 3.72 5.72 -5.71
N ASP A 68 2.41 5.49 -5.59
CA ASP A 68 1.72 5.11 -4.35
C ASP A 68 2.14 3.76 -3.75
N SER A 69 2.73 2.89 -4.55
CA SER A 69 3.39 1.67 -4.11
C SER A 69 4.58 1.93 -3.18
N TRP A 70 5.29 3.04 -3.39
CA TRP A 70 6.30 3.55 -2.47
C TRP A 70 5.62 4.27 -1.31
N GLY A 71 4.84 5.32 -1.60
CA GLY A 71 4.20 6.15 -0.61
C GLY A 71 5.17 6.59 0.50
N SER A 72 4.75 6.42 1.76
CA SER A 72 5.55 6.75 2.95
C SER A 72 6.19 5.51 3.62
N LYS A 73 6.35 4.39 2.91
CA LYS A 73 6.84 3.13 3.48
C LYS A 73 8.34 3.17 3.72
N ILE A 74 8.79 2.64 4.85
CA ILE A 74 10.22 2.54 5.21
C ILE A 74 10.91 1.35 4.51
N SER A 75 10.19 0.26 4.26
CA SER A 75 10.73 -0.98 3.67
C SER A 75 11.55 -0.77 2.36
N PRO A 76 11.11 0.04 1.38
CA PRO A 76 11.90 0.33 0.19
C PRO A 76 13.25 1.01 0.45
N VAL A 77 13.35 1.83 1.49
CA VAL A 77 14.51 2.71 1.74
C VAL A 77 15.43 2.19 2.84
N GLN A 78 15.00 1.18 3.60
CA GLN A 78 15.73 0.65 4.74
C GLN A 78 17.09 0.07 4.31
N GLN A 79 18.18 0.63 4.86
CA GLN A 79 19.59 0.41 4.49
C GLN A 79 20.05 1.06 3.17
N GLN A 80 19.22 1.87 2.52
CA GLN A 80 19.55 2.66 1.33
C GLN A 80 19.11 4.12 1.49
N GLU A 81 19.10 4.64 2.71
CA GLU A 81 18.50 5.93 3.07
C GLU A 81 19.13 7.09 2.28
N GLU A 82 20.46 7.12 2.18
CA GLU A 82 21.20 8.16 1.43
C GLU A 82 20.85 8.19 -0.06
N ILE A 83 20.49 7.05 -0.65
CA ILE A 83 20.06 7.00 -2.08
C ILE A 83 18.67 7.59 -2.24
N ALA A 84 17.80 7.41 -1.24
CA ALA A 84 16.43 7.88 -1.25
C ALA A 84 16.27 9.33 -0.76
N GLU A 85 17.32 9.97 -0.26
CA GLU A 85 17.26 11.34 0.24
C GLU A 85 16.70 12.29 -0.83
N GLY A 86 15.69 13.09 -0.45
CA GLY A 86 15.02 14.02 -1.34
C GLY A 86 13.99 13.39 -2.28
N ALA A 87 13.81 12.07 -2.24
CA ALA A 87 12.79 11.38 -3.05
C ALA A 87 11.39 11.96 -2.76
N VAL A 88 10.64 12.23 -3.83
CA VAL A 88 9.25 12.70 -3.75
C VAL A 88 8.32 11.55 -4.07
N THR A 89 7.39 11.25 -3.18
CA THR A 89 6.44 10.15 -3.38
C THR A 89 5.03 10.65 -3.16
N ILE A 90 4.07 9.93 -3.73
CA ILE A 90 2.65 10.20 -3.54
C ILE A 90 2.01 9.05 -2.80
N LEU A 91 0.95 9.32 -2.05
CA LEU A 91 0.12 8.30 -1.45
C LEU A 91 -1.33 8.79 -1.43
N PRO A 92 -2.32 7.96 -1.76
CA PRO A 92 -3.72 8.34 -1.61
C PRO A 92 -3.98 8.87 -0.20
N LYS A 93 -4.63 10.03 -0.12
CA LYS A 93 -4.97 10.69 1.14
C LYS A 93 -5.79 9.72 1.97
N ARG A 94 -5.27 9.38 3.15
CA ARG A 94 -5.78 8.32 4.02
C ARG A 94 -5.97 8.82 5.43
N THR A 95 -6.86 8.15 6.16
CA THR A 95 -6.97 8.30 7.61
C THR A 95 -6.79 6.94 8.25
N SER A 96 -5.98 6.88 9.30
CA SER A 96 -5.80 5.64 10.07
C SER A 96 -7.12 5.24 10.72
N ILE A 97 -7.48 3.97 10.59
CA ILE A 97 -8.75 3.46 11.13
C ILE A 97 -8.51 2.77 12.48
N ASP A 98 -8.77 3.48 13.57
CA ASP A 98 -8.54 3.00 14.95
C ASP A 98 -9.25 1.68 15.26
N GLY A 99 -10.43 1.46 14.68
CA GLY A 99 -11.16 0.20 14.80
C GLY A 99 -10.37 -1.00 14.26
N PHE A 100 -9.71 -0.81 13.11
CA PHE A 100 -8.86 -1.84 12.50
C PHE A 100 -7.61 -2.08 13.34
N ASP A 101 -6.97 -1.03 13.84
CA ASP A 101 -5.78 -1.13 14.69
C ASP A 101 -6.07 -1.94 15.97
N ARG A 102 -7.16 -1.62 16.66
CA ARG A 102 -7.59 -2.38 17.84
C ARG A 102 -7.88 -3.84 17.49
N TYR A 103 -8.58 -4.07 16.38
CA TYR A 103 -8.88 -5.43 15.91
C TYR A 103 -7.59 -6.22 15.61
N PHE A 104 -6.68 -5.66 14.83
CA PHE A 104 -5.47 -6.33 14.36
C PHE A 104 -4.49 -6.58 15.51
N ARG A 105 -4.22 -5.57 16.35
CA ARG A 105 -3.32 -5.68 17.50
C ARG A 105 -3.81 -6.67 18.57
N SER A 106 -5.13 -6.89 18.65
CA SER A 106 -5.72 -7.88 19.56
C SER A 106 -5.65 -9.33 19.04
N ARG A 107 -5.20 -9.57 17.80
CA ARG A 107 -5.10 -10.92 17.24
C ARG A 107 -3.97 -11.71 17.88
N THR A 108 -4.26 -12.97 18.18
CA THR A 108 -3.32 -13.96 18.72
C THR A 108 -3.52 -15.28 18.01
N LEU A 109 -2.53 -16.18 18.08
CA LEU A 109 -2.65 -17.52 17.53
C LEU A 109 -3.86 -18.30 18.08
N ALA A 110 -4.27 -17.99 19.32
CA ALA A 110 -5.43 -18.62 19.95
C ALA A 110 -6.76 -18.12 19.37
N ASN A 111 -6.87 -16.83 19.03
CA ASN A 111 -8.15 -16.19 18.66
C ASN A 111 -8.32 -15.93 17.15
N ASN A 112 -7.34 -16.31 16.33
CA ASN A 112 -7.36 -16.04 14.88
C ASN A 112 -7.12 -17.30 14.04
N ARG A 113 -7.92 -18.35 14.27
CA ARG A 113 -7.83 -19.61 13.50
C ARG A 113 -8.44 -19.52 12.09
N ARG A 114 -9.19 -18.46 11.80
CA ARG A 114 -9.85 -18.26 10.49
C ARG A 114 -8.87 -17.94 9.36
N ASN A 115 -7.74 -17.32 9.69
CA ASN A 115 -6.74 -16.92 8.71
C ASN A 115 -5.63 -17.97 8.68
N VAL A 116 -5.59 -18.75 7.59
CA VAL A 116 -4.65 -19.86 7.41
C VAL A 116 -3.18 -19.42 7.33
N TRP A 117 -2.93 -18.16 6.93
CA TRP A 117 -1.59 -17.58 6.85
C TRP A 117 -1.13 -16.91 8.15
N PHE A 118 -1.98 -16.86 9.17
CA PHE A 118 -1.65 -16.12 10.40
C PHE A 118 -0.51 -16.76 11.19
N ALA A 119 -0.33 -18.07 11.10
CA ALA A 119 0.80 -18.76 11.74
C ALA A 119 2.14 -18.38 11.09
N GLU A 120 2.20 -18.34 9.76
CA GLU A 120 3.37 -17.92 8.99
C GLU A 120 3.74 -16.46 9.28
N PHE A 121 2.73 -15.56 9.21
CA PHE A 121 2.89 -14.17 9.61
C PHE A 121 3.45 -14.03 11.04
N TRP A 122 2.97 -14.83 11.99
CA TRP A 122 3.44 -14.77 13.38
C TRP A 122 4.91 -15.14 13.52
N GLU A 123 5.36 -16.19 12.82
CA GLU A 123 6.76 -16.59 12.80
C GLU A 123 7.68 -15.49 12.25
N GLU A 124 7.29 -14.91 11.12
CA GLU A 124 8.06 -13.85 10.45
C GLU A 124 8.10 -12.57 11.29
N ASN A 125 6.93 -12.10 11.74
CA ASN A 125 6.79 -10.85 12.47
C ASN A 125 7.52 -10.83 13.83
N PHE A 126 7.62 -11.98 14.51
CA PHE A 126 8.31 -12.10 15.80
C PHE A 126 9.68 -12.77 15.71
N GLY A 127 10.14 -13.14 14.51
CA GLY A 127 11.41 -13.83 14.28
C GLY A 127 11.53 -15.14 15.07
N CYS A 128 10.45 -15.92 15.13
CA CYS A 128 10.36 -17.13 15.93
C CYS A 128 9.77 -18.31 15.14
N LYS A 129 9.84 -19.53 15.68
CA LYS A 129 9.23 -20.73 15.08
C LYS A 129 8.19 -21.39 15.98
N LEU A 130 7.05 -21.73 15.38
CA LEU A 130 5.94 -22.45 15.98
C LEU A 130 6.20 -23.95 15.85
N GLY A 131 6.41 -24.64 16.97
CA GLY A 131 6.45 -26.12 17.05
C GLY A 131 7.35 -26.82 16.01
N SER A 132 8.62 -27.04 16.32
CA SER A 132 9.53 -27.79 15.44
C SER A 132 9.15 -29.30 15.38
N HIS A 133 8.54 -29.78 14.29
CA HIS A 133 8.51 -31.21 13.94
C HIS A 133 9.78 -31.63 13.18
N GLY A 134 10.94 -31.20 13.66
CA GLY A 134 12.22 -31.48 13.03
C GLY A 134 13.39 -31.07 13.93
N LYS A 135 14.39 -31.94 13.98
CA LYS A 135 15.66 -31.95 14.74
C LYS A 135 16.03 -30.69 15.55
N ARG A 136 16.39 -30.95 16.80
CA ARG A 136 16.90 -30.09 17.90
C ARG A 136 18.06 -29.12 17.59
N ASN A 137 18.47 -28.93 16.34
CA ASN A 137 19.61 -28.10 15.94
C ASN A 137 19.19 -26.87 15.14
N SER A 138 18.52 -25.91 15.79
CA SER A 138 18.53 -24.54 15.29
C SER A 138 18.56 -23.57 16.47
N ASN A 139 19.46 -22.58 16.44
CA ASN A 139 19.54 -21.46 17.39
C ASN A 139 18.34 -20.51 17.26
N ILE A 140 17.21 -20.98 16.74
CA ILE A 140 16.05 -20.17 16.38
C ILE A 140 15.09 -20.12 17.58
N LYS A 141 14.71 -18.90 17.95
CA LYS A 141 13.78 -18.61 19.05
C LYS A 141 12.45 -19.33 18.80
N LYS A 142 11.92 -20.01 19.83
CA LYS A 142 10.58 -20.60 19.78
C LYS A 142 9.53 -19.54 20.07
N CYS A 143 8.43 -19.56 19.32
CA CYS A 143 7.27 -18.72 19.63
C CYS A 143 6.58 -19.24 20.89
N THR A 144 6.20 -18.33 21.78
CA THR A 144 5.50 -18.61 23.03
C THR A 144 3.97 -18.54 22.89
N GLY A 145 3.49 -17.82 21.86
CA GLY A 145 2.08 -17.48 21.68
C GLY A 145 1.59 -16.34 22.59
N LEU A 146 2.46 -15.82 23.45
CA LEU A 146 2.20 -14.68 24.34
C LEU A 146 2.64 -13.34 23.73
N GLU A 147 3.30 -13.39 22.57
CA GLU A 147 3.70 -12.18 21.84
C GLU A 147 2.47 -11.33 21.48
N ARG A 148 2.67 -10.02 21.34
CA ARG A 148 1.63 -9.06 20.95
C ARG A 148 2.14 -8.11 19.88
N ILE A 149 1.33 -7.96 18.84
CA ILE A 149 1.57 -7.03 17.73
C ILE A 149 1.59 -5.60 18.30
N ALA A 150 2.49 -4.76 17.79
CA ALA A 150 2.76 -3.39 18.27
C ALA A 150 3.43 -3.27 19.65
N ARG A 151 3.50 -4.34 20.46
CA ARG A 151 4.24 -4.36 21.73
C ARG A 151 5.60 -5.04 21.57
N ASP A 152 5.59 -6.24 20.99
CA ASP A 152 6.78 -7.08 20.83
C ASP A 152 7.26 -7.13 19.37
N SER A 153 6.64 -6.34 18.48
CA SER A 153 6.97 -6.17 17.06
C SER A 153 6.57 -4.78 16.60
N ALA A 154 7.25 -4.25 15.57
CA ALA A 154 6.88 -3.00 14.93
C ALA A 154 5.50 -3.14 14.27
N TYR A 155 4.71 -2.07 14.29
CA TYR A 155 3.40 -2.04 13.66
C TYR A 155 3.12 -0.65 13.09
N GLU A 156 2.86 -0.61 11.80
CA GLU A 156 2.30 0.54 11.10
C GLU A 156 1.10 0.05 10.29
N GLN A 157 -0.02 0.77 10.34
CA GLN A 157 -1.19 0.42 9.55
C GLN A 157 -0.88 0.62 8.06
N GLU A 158 -1.19 -0.38 7.22
CA GLU A 158 -1.06 -0.24 5.78
C GLU A 158 -1.99 0.87 5.28
N GLY A 159 -1.48 1.71 4.37
CA GLY A 159 -2.16 2.93 3.96
C GLY A 159 -3.50 2.80 3.26
N LYS A 160 -3.78 1.62 2.73
CA LYS A 160 -4.93 1.31 1.90
C LYS A 160 -6.03 0.59 2.67
N VAL A 161 -5.84 0.36 3.99
CA VAL A 161 -6.84 -0.25 4.87
C VAL A 161 -8.20 0.46 4.77
N GLN A 162 -8.21 1.80 4.78
CA GLN A 162 -9.43 2.58 4.61
C GLN A 162 -10.16 2.22 3.30
N PHE A 163 -9.45 2.21 2.17
CA PHE A 163 -10.06 1.92 0.87
C PHE A 163 -10.61 0.50 0.78
N VAL A 164 -9.95 -0.48 1.42
CA VAL A 164 -10.46 -1.86 1.50
C VAL A 164 -11.75 -1.93 2.31
N ILE A 165 -11.81 -1.22 3.45
CA ILE A 165 -13.02 -1.14 4.26
C ILE A 165 -14.16 -0.48 3.47
N ASP A 166 -13.89 0.66 2.84
CA ASP A 166 -14.87 1.41 2.06
C ASP A 166 -15.36 0.61 0.84
N ALA A 167 -14.51 -0.21 0.21
CA ALA A 167 -14.91 -1.11 -0.86
C ALA A 167 -15.90 -2.19 -0.40
N VAL A 168 -15.66 -2.79 0.78
CA VAL A 168 -16.59 -3.76 1.38
C VAL A 168 -17.92 -3.09 1.71
N TYR A 169 -17.89 -1.88 2.29
CA TYR A 169 -19.11 -1.13 2.56
C TYR A 169 -19.84 -0.73 1.28
N SER A 170 -19.13 -0.39 0.19
CA SER A 170 -19.76 -0.07 -1.10
C SER A 170 -20.61 -1.24 -1.59
N MET A 171 -20.11 -2.47 -1.49
CA MET A 171 -20.90 -3.66 -1.82
C MET A 171 -22.08 -3.85 -0.86
N ALA A 172 -21.88 -3.64 0.45
CA ALA A 172 -22.94 -3.76 1.44
C ALA A 172 -24.08 -2.75 1.22
N TYR A 173 -23.76 -1.48 0.95
CA TYR A 173 -24.73 -0.44 0.62
C TYR A 173 -25.44 -0.73 -0.69
N ALA A 174 -24.74 -1.22 -1.71
CA ALA A 174 -25.36 -1.62 -2.98
C ALA A 174 -26.39 -2.74 -2.79
N LEU A 175 -26.01 -3.81 -2.07
CA LEU A 175 -26.91 -4.92 -1.76
C LEU A 175 -28.09 -4.49 -0.90
N HIS A 176 -27.86 -3.58 0.06
CA HIS A 176 -28.92 -3.03 0.90
C HIS A 176 -29.93 -2.19 0.12
N ASN A 177 -29.45 -1.35 -0.80
CA ASN A 177 -30.32 -0.55 -1.67
C ASN A 177 -31.10 -1.46 -2.64
N MET A 178 -30.44 -2.44 -3.24
CA MET A 178 -31.09 -3.45 -4.07
C MET A 178 -32.15 -4.23 -3.29
N HIS A 179 -31.88 -4.58 -2.03
CA HIS A 179 -32.84 -5.26 -1.16
C HIS A 179 -34.06 -4.41 -0.83
N LYS A 180 -33.86 -3.14 -0.49
CA LYS A 180 -34.96 -2.20 -0.24
C LYS A 180 -35.89 -2.06 -1.45
N ASP A 181 -35.33 -2.05 -2.64
CA ASP A 181 -36.09 -1.83 -3.88
C ASP A 181 -36.79 -3.12 -4.36
N LEU A 182 -36.13 -4.27 -4.24
CA LEU A 182 -36.65 -5.55 -4.77
C LEU A 182 -37.43 -6.39 -3.75
N CYS A 183 -37.17 -6.21 -2.45
CA CYS A 183 -37.70 -7.00 -1.36
C CYS A 183 -38.33 -6.13 -0.24
N PRO A 184 -39.24 -5.19 -0.56
CA PRO A 184 -39.81 -4.28 0.44
C PRO A 184 -40.57 -5.07 1.52
N GLY A 185 -40.24 -4.81 2.79
CA GLY A 185 -40.86 -5.46 3.95
C GLY A 185 -40.42 -6.89 4.23
N TYR A 186 -39.50 -7.46 3.44
CA TYR A 186 -38.94 -8.79 3.68
C TYR A 186 -37.74 -8.74 4.62
N VAL A 187 -37.66 -9.69 5.55
CA VAL A 187 -36.45 -9.95 6.33
C VAL A 187 -35.61 -10.99 5.59
N GLY A 188 -34.36 -10.65 5.28
CA GLY A 188 -33.48 -11.52 4.48
C GLY A 188 -33.78 -11.47 2.98
N LEU A 189 -33.18 -12.38 2.20
CA LEU A 189 -33.32 -12.40 0.74
C LEU A 189 -34.71 -12.90 0.31
N CYS A 190 -35.37 -12.13 -0.55
CA CYS A 190 -36.60 -12.58 -1.22
C CYS A 190 -36.27 -13.32 -2.55
N PRO A 191 -37.25 -14.03 -3.16
CA PRO A 191 -37.01 -14.77 -4.40
C PRO A 191 -36.39 -13.95 -5.55
N ARG A 192 -36.69 -12.64 -5.63
CA ARG A 192 -36.10 -11.75 -6.65
C ARG A 192 -34.60 -11.54 -6.51
N MET A 193 -34.05 -11.67 -5.31
CA MET A 193 -32.61 -11.58 -5.06
C MET A 193 -31.93 -12.95 -4.92
N SER A 194 -32.68 -14.06 -4.99
CA SER A 194 -32.12 -15.41 -4.89
C SER A 194 -31.14 -15.71 -6.03
N THR A 195 -31.34 -15.09 -7.20
CA THR A 195 -30.44 -15.11 -8.35
C THR A 195 -30.22 -13.68 -8.80
N THR A 196 -29.11 -13.08 -8.37
CA THR A 196 -28.82 -11.66 -8.65
C THR A 196 -28.23 -11.52 -10.05
N ASP A 197 -28.86 -10.72 -10.92
CA ASP A 197 -28.24 -10.30 -12.18
C ASP A 197 -27.09 -9.33 -11.88
N GLY A 198 -25.89 -9.67 -12.35
CA GLY A 198 -24.71 -8.83 -12.17
C GLY A 198 -24.84 -7.43 -12.79
N LYS A 199 -25.63 -7.27 -13.87
CA LYS A 199 -25.89 -5.95 -14.47
C LYS A 199 -26.78 -5.10 -13.57
N GLU A 200 -27.80 -5.70 -12.99
CA GLU A 200 -28.69 -5.03 -12.04
C GLU A 200 -27.89 -4.63 -10.79
N LEU A 201 -27.12 -5.54 -10.19
CA LEU A 201 -26.25 -5.24 -9.05
C LEU A 201 -25.24 -4.14 -9.36
N LEU A 202 -24.62 -4.15 -10.55
CA LEU A 202 -23.67 -3.10 -10.96
C LEU A 202 -24.33 -1.71 -10.99
N SER A 203 -25.60 -1.62 -11.36
CA SER A 203 -26.33 -0.35 -11.33
C SER A 203 -26.45 0.20 -9.90
N TYR A 204 -26.73 -0.66 -8.91
CA TYR A 204 -26.74 -0.29 -7.50
C TYR A 204 -25.35 0.06 -6.97
N ILE A 205 -24.30 -0.68 -7.37
CA ILE A 205 -22.91 -0.37 -7.00
C ILE A 205 -22.51 1.02 -7.51
N ARG A 206 -22.82 1.35 -8.76
CA ARG A 206 -22.49 2.67 -9.33
C ARG A 206 -23.26 3.82 -8.68
N ALA A 207 -24.44 3.54 -8.14
CA ALA A 207 -25.30 4.53 -7.51
C ALA A 207 -25.05 4.71 -5.99
N VAL A 208 -24.08 4.01 -5.39
CA VAL A 208 -23.83 4.18 -3.95
C VAL A 208 -23.37 5.59 -3.62
N ASN A 209 -23.89 6.10 -2.51
CA ASN A 209 -23.49 7.36 -1.92
C ASN A 209 -23.63 7.23 -0.41
N PHE A 210 -22.50 7.14 0.29
CA PHE A 210 -22.47 7.02 1.74
C PHE A 210 -21.23 7.68 2.32
N ASN A 211 -21.26 7.92 3.63
CA ASN A 211 -20.10 8.42 4.34
C ASN A 211 -19.15 7.25 4.67
N GLY A 212 -17.93 7.29 4.13
CA GLY A 212 -16.93 6.26 4.30
C GLY A 212 -16.39 6.16 5.73
N SER A 213 -15.55 5.16 5.96
CA SER A 213 -14.96 4.85 7.28
C SER A 213 -14.11 5.98 7.86
N ALA A 214 -13.55 6.86 7.01
CA ALA A 214 -12.81 8.04 7.41
C ALA A 214 -13.65 9.34 7.44
N GLY A 215 -14.98 9.24 7.31
CA GLY A 215 -15.85 10.42 7.27
C GLY A 215 -15.81 11.19 5.94
N THR A 216 -15.22 10.62 4.90
CA THR A 216 -15.24 11.16 3.53
C THR A 216 -16.28 10.46 2.67
N PRO A 217 -17.00 11.17 1.79
CA PRO A 217 -18.02 10.56 0.94
C PRO A 217 -17.38 9.57 -0.05
N VAL A 218 -17.99 8.39 -0.16
CA VAL A 218 -17.69 7.37 -1.16
C VAL A 218 -18.76 7.46 -2.24
N ILE A 219 -18.33 7.91 -3.42
CA ILE A 219 -19.16 8.11 -4.61
C ILE A 219 -18.36 7.68 -5.85
N PHE A 220 -19.07 7.30 -6.90
CA PHE A 220 -18.48 6.94 -8.19
C PHE A 220 -18.93 7.91 -9.28
N ASN A 221 -18.03 8.22 -10.21
CA ASN A 221 -18.36 8.97 -11.43
C ASN A 221 -19.01 8.05 -12.49
N GLU A 222 -19.30 8.59 -13.68
CA GLU A 222 -19.91 7.85 -14.80
C GLU A 222 -19.10 6.62 -15.25
N ASN A 223 -17.77 6.65 -15.05
CA ASN A 223 -16.88 5.53 -15.37
C ASN A 223 -16.79 4.49 -14.24
N GLY A 224 -17.28 4.81 -13.04
CA GLY A 224 -17.14 3.99 -11.84
C GLY A 224 -15.93 4.33 -10.97
N ASP A 225 -15.26 5.46 -11.22
CA ASP A 225 -14.07 5.87 -10.46
C ASP A 225 -14.43 6.76 -9.26
N ALA A 226 -13.72 6.56 -8.16
CA ALA A 226 -13.75 7.45 -7.01
C ALA A 226 -12.84 8.66 -7.22
N PRO A 227 -13.15 9.84 -6.64
CA PRO A 227 -12.32 11.03 -6.77
C PRO A 227 -10.95 10.85 -6.12
N GLY A 228 -9.88 11.02 -6.90
CA GLY A 228 -8.49 10.90 -6.43
C GLY A 228 -8.07 12.05 -5.52
N ARG A 229 -7.42 11.72 -4.41
CA ARG A 229 -6.83 12.66 -3.45
C ARG A 229 -5.51 12.08 -2.98
N TYR A 230 -4.45 12.86 -2.95
CA TYR A 230 -3.12 12.37 -2.59
C TYR A 230 -2.44 13.33 -1.62
N ASP A 231 -1.71 12.77 -0.65
CA ASP A 231 -0.67 13.47 0.07
C ASP A 231 0.66 13.27 -0.66
N ILE A 232 1.48 14.31 -0.69
CA ILE A 232 2.79 14.33 -1.34
C ILE A 232 3.85 14.36 -0.24
N PHE A 233 4.76 13.40 -0.29
CA PHE A 233 5.80 13.23 0.69
C PHE A 233 7.16 13.52 0.08
N GLN A 234 8.09 13.99 0.92
CA GLN A 234 9.51 13.98 0.62
C GLN A 234 10.23 13.19 1.70
N TYR A 235 11.14 12.30 1.29
CA TYR A 235 12.03 11.62 2.22
C TYR A 235 13.17 12.56 2.62
N GLN A 236 13.26 12.89 3.90
CA GLN A 236 14.22 13.87 4.42
C GLN A 236 15.13 13.21 5.46
N ILE A 237 16.43 13.43 5.32
CA ILE A 237 17.42 13.06 6.32
C ILE A 237 17.80 14.30 7.11
N THR A 238 17.79 14.18 8.43
CA THR A 238 18.28 15.19 9.35
C THR A 238 19.36 14.56 10.23
N ASN A 239 20.12 15.38 10.95
CA ASN A 239 21.11 14.87 11.92
C ASN A 239 20.51 13.95 13.01
N LYS A 240 19.17 13.91 13.15
CA LYS A 240 18.47 13.16 14.21
C LYS A 240 17.65 11.98 13.69
N SER A 241 17.10 12.07 12.48
CA SER A 241 16.18 11.08 11.92
C SER A 241 16.14 11.13 10.39
N ALA A 242 15.75 10.01 9.79
CA ALA A 242 15.34 9.93 8.39
C ALA A 242 13.85 9.57 8.35
N GLU A 243 13.03 10.42 7.72
CA GLU A 243 11.58 10.28 7.73
C GLU A 243 10.92 10.87 6.49
N TYR A 244 9.69 10.44 6.19
CA TYR A 244 8.86 11.09 5.18
C TYR A 244 8.12 12.27 5.80
N LYS A 245 8.23 13.44 5.18
CA LYS A 245 7.44 14.63 5.53
C LYS A 245 6.44 14.97 4.46
N VAL A 246 5.22 15.35 4.87
CA VAL A 246 4.20 15.85 3.95
C VAL A 246 4.61 17.24 3.47
N ILE A 247 4.83 17.38 2.16
CA ILE A 247 5.21 18.63 1.50
C ILE A 247 4.10 19.21 0.64
N GLY A 248 2.94 18.55 0.56
CA GLY A 248 1.81 19.04 -0.21
C GLY A 248 0.69 18.03 -0.33
N GLN A 249 -0.35 18.43 -1.05
CA GLN A 249 -1.53 17.62 -1.34
C GLN A 249 -1.98 17.86 -2.77
N TRP A 250 -2.61 16.84 -3.36
CA TRP A 250 -3.29 16.95 -4.64
C TRP A 250 -4.76 16.57 -4.48
N THR A 251 -5.65 17.49 -4.83
CA THR A 251 -7.10 17.28 -4.90
C THR A 251 -7.64 18.03 -6.12
N ASN A 252 -7.58 17.41 -7.29
CA ASN A 252 -7.77 18.04 -8.61
C ASN A 252 -6.73 19.13 -8.97
N GLN A 253 -6.19 19.83 -7.98
CA GLN A 253 -5.12 20.81 -8.07
C GLN A 253 -4.00 20.46 -7.09
N LEU A 254 -2.78 20.84 -7.47
CA LEU A 254 -1.58 20.67 -6.65
C LEU A 254 -1.44 21.85 -5.68
N HIS A 255 -1.32 21.55 -4.39
CA HIS A 255 -1.00 22.51 -3.34
C HIS A 255 0.26 22.05 -2.61
N LEU A 256 1.31 22.87 -2.61
CA LEU A 256 2.56 22.58 -1.91
C LEU A 256 2.65 23.41 -0.63
N ASN A 257 3.19 22.82 0.43
CA ASN A 257 3.50 23.47 1.69
C ASN A 257 4.86 24.15 1.52
N VAL A 258 4.90 25.30 0.85
CA VAL A 258 6.11 26.10 0.63
C VAL A 258 6.23 27.20 1.69
#